data_AF-A0A501PZD5-F1
#
_entry.id   AF-A0A501PZD5-F1
#
_cell.length_a   1.000
_cell.length_b   1.000
_cell.length_c   1.000
_cell.angle_alpha   90.00
_cell.angle_beta   90.00
_cell.angle_gamma   90.00
#
_symmetry.space_group_name_H-M   'P 1'
#
loop_
_entity.id
_entity.type
_entity.pdbx_description
1 polymer ?
#
loop_
_entity_poly.entity_id
_entity_poly.type
_entity_poly.pdbx_seq_one_letter_code
_entity_poly.pdbx_strand_id
1 'polypeptide(L)'
;MITVTIKETQNPTILKFELPDFITQNENFEFKNIDDAKDSPLAQQLFYLPFVKAVFISGNFIAIQRYNIVEWDDVKDAVAEQIESFVNKGGQILTITEKKATKQPLTVYAESTPNPSVQKFVGSRMMTKTAMEFKNIDEAAASPLALELFKFPYVKEVFIDENYISVTKYAVKEWQDITYELRSFIKEFIENGGTVIDESIAALNPKTEKQKIENFDNLDTTSQQIINILEEYVKPAVAADGGNILFDSYDENEKRVKVVLQGACSGCPSSTFTLKSGIENMLKDMLNDEDIKVEALNG
;
A
#
# COMPACT_ATOMS: atom_id res chain seq x y z
N MET A 1 15.04 38.59 0.18
CA MET A 1 13.67 39.08 -0.01
C MET A 1 13.08 38.21 -1.10
N ILE A 2 12.05 37.46 -0.77
CA ILE A 2 11.36 36.58 -1.72
C ILE A 2 10.54 37.47 -2.65
N THR A 3 10.73 37.28 -3.95
CA THR A 3 10.03 37.98 -5.03
C THR A 3 9.19 36.97 -5.80
N VAL A 4 7.94 37.34 -6.08
CA VAL A 4 6.98 36.50 -6.78
C VAL A 4 6.99 36.84 -8.27
N THR A 5 6.99 35.82 -9.12
CA THR A 5 6.87 35.99 -10.57
C THR A 5 5.44 35.79 -11.02
N ILE A 6 4.85 36.80 -11.66
CA ILE A 6 3.48 36.72 -12.18
C ILE A 6 3.51 36.03 -13.56
N LYS A 7 2.65 35.03 -13.75
CA LYS A 7 2.43 34.36 -15.04
C LYS A 7 0.95 34.29 -15.37
N GLU A 8 0.64 34.65 -16.61
CA GLU A 8 -0.69 34.47 -17.18
C GLU A 8 -1.00 32.99 -17.41
N THR A 9 -2.27 32.64 -17.28
CA THR A 9 -2.77 31.29 -17.59
C THR A 9 -3.64 31.34 -18.84
N GLN A 10 -3.99 30.16 -19.37
CA GLN A 10 -4.95 30.08 -20.49
C GLN A 10 -6.36 30.57 -20.10
N ASN A 11 -6.65 30.69 -18.80
CA ASN A 11 -7.90 31.22 -18.29
C ASN A 11 -7.70 32.69 -17.86
N PRO A 12 -8.34 33.68 -18.50
CA PRO A 12 -8.14 35.09 -18.19
C PRO A 12 -8.62 35.49 -16.78
N THR A 13 -9.43 34.65 -16.13
CA THR A 13 -9.85 34.86 -14.74
C THR A 13 -8.84 34.36 -13.72
N ILE A 14 -7.81 33.61 -14.15
CA ILE A 14 -6.83 32.97 -13.27
C ILE A 14 -5.44 33.53 -13.57
N LEU A 15 -4.78 34.02 -12.52
CA LEU A 15 -3.40 34.48 -12.58
C LEU A 15 -2.53 33.63 -11.65
N LYS A 16 -1.33 33.29 -12.13
CA LYS A 16 -0.38 32.45 -11.40
C LYS A 16 0.73 33.32 -10.81
N PHE A 17 1.06 33.06 -9.55
CA PHE A 17 2.08 33.72 -8.75
C PHE A 17 3.11 32.65 -8.35
N GLU A 18 4.27 32.64 -9.01
CA GLU A 18 5.34 31.66 -8.76
C GLU A 18 6.33 32.18 -7.73
N LEU A 19 6.64 31.34 -6.74
CA LEU A 19 7.68 31.55 -5.75
C LEU A 19 8.99 30.87 -6.19
N PRO A 20 10.15 31.38 -5.71
CA PRO A 20 11.44 30.76 -5.99
C PRO A 20 11.57 29.37 -5.36
N ASP A 21 10.97 29.17 -4.19
CA ASP A 21 10.99 27.90 -3.45
C ASP A 21 9.67 27.14 -3.58
N PHE A 22 9.74 25.80 -3.47
CA PHE A 22 8.56 24.95 -3.46
C PHE A 22 7.71 25.17 -2.20
N ILE A 23 6.41 25.32 -2.40
CA ILE A 23 5.39 25.41 -1.35
C ILE A 23 4.93 24.00 -0.97
N THR A 24 4.68 23.15 -1.97
CA THR A 24 4.26 21.76 -1.83
C THR A 24 5.09 20.87 -2.75
N GLN A 25 5.29 19.60 -2.38
CA GLN A 25 6.04 18.64 -3.22
C GLN A 25 5.11 17.88 -4.17
N ASN A 26 4.05 17.23 -3.65
CA ASN A 26 3.17 16.36 -4.42
C ASN A 26 1.67 16.65 -4.23
N GLU A 27 1.32 17.71 -3.51
CA GLU A 27 -0.06 18.00 -3.12
C GLU A 27 -0.58 19.29 -3.75
N ASN A 28 -1.83 19.27 -4.19
CA ASN A 28 -2.55 20.41 -4.73
C ASN A 28 -3.67 20.79 -3.78
N PHE A 29 -3.70 22.05 -3.36
CA PHE A 29 -4.73 22.59 -2.50
C PHE A 29 -5.60 23.54 -3.30
N GLU A 30 -6.92 23.36 -3.20
CA GLU A 30 -7.92 24.28 -3.72
C GLU A 30 -8.78 24.76 -2.55
N PHE A 31 -8.90 26.07 -2.43
CA PHE A 31 -9.76 26.72 -1.46
C PHE A 31 -10.79 27.57 -2.21
N LYS A 32 -12.06 27.52 -1.77
CA LYS A 32 -13.17 28.24 -2.42
C LYS A 32 -13.73 29.38 -1.57
N ASN A 33 -13.39 29.44 -0.29
CA ASN A 33 -13.79 30.48 0.64
C ASN A 33 -12.86 30.49 1.87
N ILE A 34 -13.06 31.47 2.74
CA ILE A 34 -12.26 31.66 3.96
C ILE A 34 -12.42 30.51 4.98
N ASP A 35 -13.59 29.88 5.05
CA ASP A 35 -13.87 28.78 5.97
C ASP A 35 -13.16 27.48 5.57
N ASP A 36 -13.01 27.26 4.25
CA ASP A 36 -12.25 26.14 3.66
C ASP A 36 -10.74 26.37 3.80
N ALA A 37 -10.30 27.63 3.90
CA ALA A 37 -8.91 28.05 3.91
C ALA A 37 -8.20 27.93 5.28
N LYS A 38 -8.79 27.26 6.27
CA LYS A 38 -8.20 27.14 7.63
C LYS A 38 -6.77 26.60 7.64
N ASP A 39 -6.44 25.75 6.67
CA ASP A 39 -5.12 25.13 6.53
C ASP A 39 -4.12 26.02 5.77
N SER A 40 -4.52 27.22 5.35
CA SER A 40 -3.67 28.17 4.65
C SER A 40 -3.94 29.60 5.14
N PRO A 41 -3.15 30.09 6.12
CA PRO A 41 -3.28 31.47 6.59
C PRO A 41 -3.11 32.49 5.45
N LEU A 42 -2.29 32.18 4.45
CA LEU A 42 -2.18 33.00 3.25
C LEU A 42 -3.48 33.01 2.43
N ALA A 43 -4.09 31.84 2.18
CA ALA A 43 -5.35 31.79 1.46
C ALA A 43 -6.47 32.53 2.23
N GLN A 44 -6.53 32.40 3.57
CA GLN A 44 -7.45 33.21 4.38
C GLN A 44 -7.24 34.70 4.14
N GLN A 45 -5.98 35.15 4.12
CA GLN A 45 -5.66 36.55 3.87
C GLN A 45 -6.07 37.01 2.47
N LEU A 46 -5.90 36.16 1.45
CA LEU A 46 -6.31 36.43 0.07
C LEU A 46 -7.83 36.49 -0.07
N PHE A 47 -8.60 35.71 0.69
CA PHE A 47 -10.07 35.78 0.68
C PHE A 47 -10.67 37.05 1.28
N TYR A 48 -9.88 37.87 1.98
CA TYR A 48 -10.33 39.22 2.36
C TYR A 48 -10.39 40.19 1.17
N LEU A 49 -9.77 39.85 0.04
CA LEU A 49 -9.91 40.59 -1.19
C LEU A 49 -11.28 40.24 -1.82
N PRO A 50 -12.20 41.21 -1.99
CA PRO A 50 -13.60 40.94 -2.34
C PRO A 50 -13.77 40.34 -3.74
N PHE A 51 -12.74 40.37 -4.57
CA PHE A 51 -12.74 39.81 -5.91
C PHE A 51 -12.19 38.40 -5.99
N VAL A 52 -11.62 37.83 -4.92
CA VAL A 52 -11.05 36.48 -4.95
C VAL A 52 -12.15 35.44 -4.86
N LYS A 53 -12.26 34.61 -5.90
CA LYS A 53 -13.23 33.52 -6.00
C LYS A 53 -12.67 32.19 -5.51
N ALA A 54 -11.42 31.89 -5.84
CA ALA A 54 -10.74 30.67 -5.42
C ALA A 54 -9.23 30.86 -5.37
N VAL A 55 -8.56 30.10 -4.52
CA VAL A 55 -7.10 30.09 -4.38
C VAL A 55 -6.62 28.66 -4.53
N PHE A 56 -5.64 28.46 -5.42
CA PHE A 56 -5.01 27.18 -5.68
C PHE A 56 -3.54 27.27 -5.28
N ILE A 57 -3.04 26.28 -4.54
CA ILE A 57 -1.64 26.21 -4.11
C ILE A 57 -1.08 24.86 -4.56
N SER A 58 0.00 24.87 -5.34
CA SER A 58 0.59 23.67 -5.92
C SER A 58 2.05 23.91 -6.28
N GLY A 59 2.91 22.92 -6.01
CA GLY A 59 4.32 23.00 -6.36
C GLY A 59 4.96 24.25 -5.76
N ASN A 60 5.50 25.12 -6.61
CA ASN A 60 6.09 26.41 -6.24
C ASN A 60 5.19 27.62 -6.55
N PHE A 61 3.87 27.44 -6.71
CA PHE A 61 3.01 28.54 -7.14
C PHE A 61 1.66 28.61 -6.44
N ILE A 62 1.09 29.81 -6.49
CA ILE A 62 -0.25 30.13 -6.05
C ILE A 62 -1.02 30.65 -7.27
N ALA A 63 -2.11 30.01 -7.64
CA ALA A 63 -2.99 30.53 -8.67
C ALA A 63 -4.26 31.09 -8.02
N ILE A 64 -4.66 32.28 -8.42
CA ILE A 64 -5.84 32.95 -7.85
C ILE A 64 -6.85 33.12 -8.97
N GLN A 65 -8.09 32.71 -8.72
CA GLN A 65 -9.21 32.98 -9.60
C GLN A 65 -9.97 34.20 -9.07
N ARG A 66 -10.22 35.18 -9.93
CA ARG A 66 -11.05 36.36 -9.60
C ARG A 66 -12.50 36.21 -10.06
N TYR A 67 -13.41 36.91 -9.39
CA TYR A 67 -14.72 37.25 -9.92
C TYR A 67 -14.57 38.28 -11.05
N ASN A 68 -15.56 38.30 -11.95
CA ASN A 68 -15.58 39.22 -13.09
C ASN A 68 -16.05 40.64 -12.68
N ILE A 69 -15.44 41.19 -11.63
CA ILE A 69 -15.74 42.51 -11.06
C ILE A 69 -14.54 43.47 -11.10
N VAL A 70 -13.35 42.96 -11.41
CA VAL A 70 -12.07 43.70 -11.49
C VAL A 70 -11.17 43.04 -12.51
N GLU A 71 -10.31 43.76 -13.21
CA GLU A 71 -9.32 43.18 -14.14
C GLU A 71 -7.98 42.91 -13.45
N TRP A 72 -7.23 41.91 -13.92
CA TRP A 72 -5.96 41.54 -13.29
C TRP A 72 -4.91 42.65 -13.39
N ASP A 73 -4.91 43.43 -14.46
CA ASP A 73 -3.97 44.53 -14.66
C ASP A 73 -4.08 45.62 -13.58
N ASP A 74 -5.24 45.76 -12.94
CA ASP A 74 -5.48 46.76 -11.90
C ASP A 74 -5.01 46.29 -10.51
N VAL A 75 -4.87 44.97 -10.29
CA VAL A 75 -4.69 44.40 -8.94
C VAL A 75 -3.51 43.43 -8.81
N LYS A 76 -2.94 42.94 -9.91
CA LYS A 76 -1.91 41.88 -9.88
C LYS A 76 -0.68 42.25 -9.06
N ASP A 77 -0.22 43.50 -9.14
CA ASP A 77 0.96 43.96 -8.44
C ASP A 77 0.70 44.08 -6.92
N ALA A 78 -0.48 44.57 -6.54
CA ALA A 78 -0.89 44.64 -5.14
C ALA A 78 -1.03 43.24 -4.51
N VAL A 79 -1.56 42.28 -5.26
CA VAL A 79 -1.67 40.88 -4.82
C VAL A 79 -0.28 40.24 -4.68
N ALA A 80 0.63 40.49 -5.63
CA ALA A 80 2.01 40.03 -5.54
C ALA A 80 2.71 40.60 -4.29
N GLU A 81 2.60 41.91 -4.05
CA GLU A 81 3.16 42.56 -2.87
C GLU A 81 2.59 41.98 -1.56
N GLN A 82 1.30 41.66 -1.54
CA GLN A 82 0.67 41.02 -0.37
C GLN A 82 1.24 39.63 -0.09
N ILE A 83 1.42 38.81 -1.14
CA ILE A 83 2.04 37.47 -1.02
C ILE A 83 3.50 37.62 -0.55
N GLU A 84 4.27 38.50 -1.18
CA GLU A 84 5.66 38.76 -0.81
C GLU A 84 5.79 39.25 0.63
N SER A 85 4.96 40.20 1.06
CA SER A 85 4.97 40.73 2.42
C SER A 85 4.65 39.63 3.43
N PHE A 86 3.68 38.76 3.13
CA PHE A 86 3.31 37.65 3.99
C PHE A 86 4.46 36.67 4.17
N VAL A 87 5.08 36.23 3.07
CA VAL A 87 6.17 35.25 3.11
C VAL A 87 7.44 35.85 3.73
N ASN A 88 7.80 37.09 3.40
CA ASN A 88 8.97 37.77 3.96
C ASN A 88 8.85 38.05 5.47
N LYS A 89 7.63 38.11 6.02
CA LYS A 89 7.37 38.20 7.47
C LYS A 89 7.45 36.84 8.18
N GLY A 90 7.78 35.77 7.46
CA GLY A 90 7.81 34.40 7.99
C GLY A 90 6.42 33.76 8.11
N GLY A 91 5.42 34.28 7.39
CA GLY A 91 4.08 33.69 7.34
C GLY A 91 4.11 32.30 6.70
N GLN A 92 3.45 31.33 7.34
CA GLN A 92 3.30 29.98 6.80
C GLN A 92 2.21 29.99 5.72
N ILE A 93 2.59 29.63 4.48
CA ILE A 93 1.65 29.57 3.34
C ILE A 93 0.60 28.47 3.58
N LEU A 94 1.03 27.34 4.12
CA LEU A 94 0.20 26.22 4.54
C LEU A 94 0.54 25.87 5.99
N THR A 95 -0.48 25.81 6.83
CA THR A 95 -0.40 25.14 8.12
C THR A 95 -0.67 23.67 7.82
N ILE A 96 0.38 22.88 7.61
CA ILE A 96 0.24 21.42 7.50
C ILE A 96 -0.11 20.90 8.89
N THR A 97 -1.35 21.12 9.32
CA THR A 97 -2.01 20.19 10.23
C THR A 97 -2.21 18.96 9.38
N GLU A 98 -1.61 17.83 9.76
CA GLU A 98 -1.82 16.52 9.14
C GLU A 98 -3.27 16.44 8.63
N LYS A 99 -3.49 16.67 7.34
CA LYS A 99 -4.78 16.36 6.74
C LYS A 99 -4.83 14.86 6.86
N LYS A 100 -5.50 14.37 7.92
CA LYS A 100 -5.97 12.99 8.02
C LYS A 100 -6.42 12.64 6.62
N ALA A 101 -5.67 11.74 5.97
CA ALA A 101 -6.07 11.18 4.70
C ALA A 101 -7.57 10.91 4.80
N THR A 102 -8.34 11.33 3.81
CA THR A 102 -9.79 11.10 3.77
C THR A 102 -10.04 9.66 4.18
N LYS A 103 -10.51 9.46 5.42
CA LYS A 103 -10.47 8.13 6.06
C LYS A 103 -11.23 7.17 5.16
N GLN A 104 -10.51 6.26 4.52
CA GLN A 104 -11.15 5.26 3.69
C GLN A 104 -11.69 4.19 4.64
N PRO A 105 -13.02 4.04 4.78
CA PRO A 105 -13.58 3.10 5.74
C PRO A 105 -13.10 1.68 5.39
N LEU A 106 -12.39 1.07 6.33
CA LEU A 106 -11.92 -0.31 6.24
C LEU A 106 -12.37 -1.05 7.50
N THR A 107 -12.96 -2.23 7.32
CA THR A 107 -13.13 -3.16 8.44
C THR A 107 -12.04 -4.23 8.36
N VAL A 108 -11.50 -4.59 9.53
CA VAL A 108 -10.50 -5.65 9.68
C VAL A 108 -11.00 -6.62 10.74
N TYR A 109 -11.04 -7.90 10.39
CA TYR A 109 -11.43 -9.00 11.27
C TYR A 109 -10.26 -9.94 11.47
N ALA A 110 -10.22 -10.64 12.59
CA ALA A 110 -9.21 -11.66 12.85
C ALA A 110 -9.83 -13.05 12.71
N GLU A 111 -9.17 -13.92 11.95
CA GLU A 111 -9.56 -15.32 11.70
C GLU A 111 -8.44 -16.23 12.19
N SER A 112 -8.79 -17.25 12.97
CA SER A 112 -7.82 -18.23 13.43
C SER A 112 -7.37 -19.11 12.27
N THR A 113 -6.09 -19.46 12.24
CA THR A 113 -5.54 -20.38 11.26
C THR A 113 -5.31 -21.76 11.88
N PRO A 114 -5.16 -22.83 11.08
CA PRO A 114 -4.72 -24.13 11.59
C PRO A 114 -3.33 -24.09 12.26
N ASN A 115 -2.52 -23.06 11.99
CA ASN A 115 -1.22 -22.84 12.62
C ASN A 115 -1.39 -21.99 13.89
N PRO A 116 -1.17 -22.53 15.10
CA PRO A 116 -1.40 -21.80 16.35
C PRO A 116 -0.47 -20.59 16.54
N SER A 117 0.64 -20.54 15.78
CA SER A 117 1.57 -19.41 15.82
C SER A 117 1.17 -18.28 14.86
N VAL A 118 0.10 -18.45 14.07
CA VAL A 118 -0.29 -17.51 13.01
C VAL A 118 -1.75 -17.10 13.15
N GLN A 119 -2.00 -15.80 13.08
CA GLN A 119 -3.34 -15.23 13.02
C GLN A 119 -3.50 -14.47 11.70
N LYS A 120 -4.64 -14.69 11.04
CA LYS A 120 -5.00 -14.01 9.79
C LYS A 120 -5.87 -12.79 10.11
N PHE A 121 -5.55 -11.66 9.50
CA PHE A 121 -6.31 -10.41 9.60
C PHE A 121 -6.86 -10.06 8.23
N VAL A 122 -8.19 -10.07 8.07
CA VAL A 122 -8.87 -9.91 6.78
C VAL A 122 -9.53 -8.55 6.71
N GLY A 123 -9.21 -7.79 5.65
CA GLY A 123 -9.84 -6.52 5.33
C GLY A 123 -11.05 -6.67 4.42
N SER A 124 -11.99 -5.72 4.53
CA SER A 124 -13.17 -5.65 3.65
C SER A 124 -12.89 -5.25 2.20
N ARG A 125 -11.63 -4.99 1.84
CA ARG A 125 -11.20 -4.70 0.46
C ARG A 125 -9.76 -5.16 0.24
N MET A 126 -9.38 -5.31 -1.03
CA MET A 126 -8.01 -5.57 -1.45
C MET A 126 -7.06 -4.47 -0.96
N MET A 127 -5.92 -4.90 -0.43
CA MET A 127 -4.85 -4.11 0.18
C MET A 127 -3.59 -4.07 -0.70
N THR A 128 -3.31 -5.14 -1.45
CA THR A 128 -2.17 -5.24 -2.38
C THR A 128 -2.54 -6.13 -3.57
N LYS A 129 -1.77 -6.02 -4.66
CA LYS A 129 -1.83 -6.93 -5.82
C LYS A 129 -0.73 -7.99 -5.79
N THR A 130 0.25 -7.82 -4.90
CA THR A 130 1.47 -8.62 -4.88
C THR A 130 1.58 -9.31 -3.53
N ALA A 131 1.59 -10.64 -3.54
CA ALA A 131 1.82 -11.43 -2.34
C ALA A 131 3.27 -11.26 -1.87
N MET A 132 3.49 -10.85 -0.63
CA MET A 132 4.84 -10.71 -0.07
C MET A 132 4.95 -11.34 1.31
N GLU A 133 6.10 -11.95 1.56
CA GLU A 133 6.46 -12.54 2.85
C GLU A 133 7.72 -11.89 3.40
N PHE A 134 7.67 -11.50 4.67
CA PHE A 134 8.74 -10.84 5.39
C PHE A 134 9.08 -11.64 6.63
N LYS A 135 10.31 -12.15 6.71
CA LYS A 135 10.80 -12.97 7.83
C LYS A 135 11.43 -12.15 8.96
N ASN A 136 11.75 -10.89 8.67
CA ASN A 136 12.36 -9.94 9.59
C ASN A 136 12.15 -8.51 9.07
N ILE A 137 12.52 -7.54 9.89
CA ILE A 137 12.38 -6.11 9.59
C ILE A 137 13.26 -5.65 8.41
N ASP A 138 14.42 -6.27 8.20
CA ASP A 138 15.37 -5.88 7.14
C ASP A 138 14.84 -6.23 5.75
N GLU A 139 14.02 -7.28 5.64
CA GLU A 139 13.33 -7.67 4.40
C GLU A 139 12.08 -6.83 4.12
N ALA A 140 11.59 -6.07 5.10
CA ALA A 140 10.31 -5.36 5.05
C ALA A 140 10.33 -3.99 4.36
N ALA A 141 11.44 -3.62 3.70
CA ALA A 141 11.58 -2.31 3.06
C ALA A 141 10.45 -1.99 2.05
N ALA A 142 9.91 -3.00 1.38
CA ALA A 142 8.81 -2.87 0.42
C ALA A 142 7.42 -2.69 1.10
N SER A 143 7.31 -2.84 2.42
CA SER A 143 6.04 -2.75 3.14
C SER A 143 6.18 -1.86 4.37
N PRO A 144 5.76 -0.58 4.28
CA PRO A 144 5.68 0.30 5.43
C PRO A 144 4.81 -0.26 6.56
N LEU A 145 3.72 -0.98 6.22
CA LEU A 145 2.91 -1.68 7.22
C LEU A 145 3.72 -2.76 7.95
N ALA A 146 4.47 -3.61 7.22
CA ALA A 146 5.27 -4.67 7.84
C ALA A 146 6.38 -4.08 8.72
N LEU A 147 7.04 -3.00 8.30
CA LEU A 147 8.05 -2.29 9.12
C LEU A 147 7.48 -1.87 10.48
N GLU A 148 6.27 -1.31 10.49
CA GLU A 148 5.60 -0.92 11.74
C GLU A 148 5.15 -2.14 12.55
N LEU A 149 4.66 -3.20 11.89
CA LEU A 149 4.29 -4.46 12.56
C LEU A 149 5.50 -5.13 13.26
N PHE A 150 6.70 -5.04 12.67
CA PHE A 150 7.91 -5.57 13.30
C PHE A 150 8.37 -4.79 14.54
N LYS A 151 7.83 -3.59 14.80
CA LYS A 151 8.09 -2.87 16.06
C LYS A 151 7.43 -3.54 17.26
N PHE A 152 6.40 -4.36 17.04
CA PHE A 152 5.82 -5.16 18.10
C PHE A 152 6.75 -6.35 18.41
N PRO A 153 7.26 -6.48 19.65
CA PRO A 153 8.34 -7.42 19.99
C PRO A 153 7.94 -8.90 19.88
N TYR A 154 6.65 -9.18 19.74
CA TYR A 154 6.10 -10.52 19.60
C TYR A 154 5.85 -10.91 18.13
N VAL A 155 6.01 -9.99 17.17
CA VAL A 155 5.85 -10.28 15.73
C VAL A 155 7.14 -10.88 15.18
N LYS A 156 7.02 -12.08 14.60
CA LYS A 156 8.13 -12.86 14.04
C LYS A 156 8.18 -12.75 12.51
N GLU A 157 7.06 -12.93 11.84
CA GLU A 157 6.97 -12.93 10.37
C GLU A 157 5.64 -12.28 9.97
N VAL A 158 5.62 -11.62 8.81
CA VAL A 158 4.43 -10.99 8.25
C VAL A 158 4.29 -11.44 6.81
N PHE A 159 3.13 -11.99 6.48
CA PHE A 159 2.74 -12.31 5.11
C PHE A 159 1.54 -11.45 4.73
N ILE A 160 1.56 -10.87 3.54
CA ILE A 160 0.53 -9.97 3.04
C ILE A 160 0.15 -10.42 1.64
N ASP A 161 -1.15 -10.62 1.41
CA ASP A 161 -1.67 -10.99 0.10
C ASP A 161 -3.12 -10.53 -0.05
N GLU A 162 -3.50 -10.15 -1.27
CA GLU A 162 -4.79 -9.60 -1.64
C GLU A 162 -5.40 -8.67 -0.57
N ASN A 163 -6.34 -9.17 0.22
CA ASN A 163 -7.07 -8.46 1.27
C ASN A 163 -6.76 -8.95 2.70
N TYR A 164 -5.74 -9.78 2.92
CA TYR A 164 -5.43 -10.33 4.23
C TYR A 164 -3.94 -10.23 4.58
N ILE A 165 -3.68 -10.21 5.89
CA ILE A 165 -2.35 -10.16 6.48
C ILE A 165 -2.26 -11.30 7.49
N SER A 166 -1.30 -12.19 7.32
CA SER A 166 -1.00 -13.25 8.28
C SER A 166 0.21 -12.86 9.10
N VAL A 167 0.04 -12.79 10.41
CA VAL A 167 1.10 -12.44 11.35
C VAL A 167 1.50 -13.69 12.11
N THR A 168 2.78 -14.05 12.02
CA THR A 168 3.38 -15.11 12.84
C THR A 168 3.96 -14.49 14.10
N LYS A 169 3.64 -15.05 15.27
CA LYS A 169 4.16 -14.57 16.56
C LYS A 169 5.31 -15.43 17.10
N TYR A 170 6.14 -14.83 17.94
CA TYR A 170 7.01 -15.58 18.87
C TYR A 170 6.15 -16.22 19.98
N ALA A 171 6.65 -17.32 20.57
CA ALA A 171 5.96 -18.06 21.64
C ALA A 171 5.96 -17.33 23.01
N VAL A 172 6.09 -16.00 23.02
CA VAL A 172 6.17 -15.15 24.23
C VAL A 172 4.84 -14.53 24.62
N LYS A 173 3.83 -14.58 23.74
CA LYS A 173 2.49 -14.00 23.92
C LYS A 173 1.41 -14.91 23.38
N GLU A 174 0.21 -14.83 23.94
CA GLU A 174 -0.97 -15.51 23.43
C GLU A 174 -1.81 -14.58 22.54
N TRP A 175 -2.47 -15.16 21.52
CA TRP A 175 -3.28 -14.37 20.57
C TRP A 175 -4.40 -13.60 21.26
N GLN A 176 -4.99 -14.16 22.33
CA GLN A 176 -6.03 -13.51 23.11
C GLN A 176 -5.60 -12.14 23.66
N ASP A 177 -4.30 -11.94 23.92
CA ASP A 177 -3.77 -10.70 24.47
C ASP A 177 -3.43 -9.65 23.41
N ILE A 178 -3.03 -10.09 22.21
CA ILE A 178 -2.43 -9.21 21.18
C ILE A 178 -3.34 -8.99 19.96
N THR A 179 -4.36 -9.83 19.75
CA THR A 179 -5.21 -9.76 18.55
C THR A 179 -5.94 -8.43 18.41
N TYR A 180 -6.45 -7.86 19.52
CA TYR A 180 -7.14 -6.57 19.45
C TYR A 180 -6.19 -5.41 19.10
N GLU A 181 -4.99 -5.42 19.67
CA GLU A 181 -3.94 -4.41 19.44
C GLU A 181 -3.53 -4.41 17.96
N LEU A 182 -3.11 -5.57 17.43
CA LEU A 182 -2.71 -5.72 16.04
C LEU A 182 -3.83 -5.38 15.06
N ARG A 183 -5.06 -5.85 15.32
CA ARG A 183 -6.21 -5.57 14.47
C ARG A 183 -6.52 -4.08 14.40
N SER A 184 -6.49 -3.40 15.55
CA SER A 184 -6.75 -1.96 15.63
C SER A 184 -5.63 -1.18 14.93
N PHE A 185 -4.38 -1.57 15.14
CA PHE A 185 -3.22 -0.99 14.47
C PHE A 185 -3.32 -1.11 12.94
N ILE A 186 -3.55 -2.32 12.40
CA ILE A 186 -3.69 -2.56 10.95
C ILE A 186 -4.84 -1.72 10.39
N LYS A 187 -5.99 -1.71 11.07
CA LYS A 187 -7.15 -0.93 10.67
C LYS A 187 -6.82 0.56 10.59
N GLU A 188 -6.25 1.13 11.65
CA GLU A 188 -5.93 2.56 11.74
C GLU A 188 -4.86 2.96 10.73
N PHE A 189 -3.83 2.13 10.55
CA PHE A 189 -2.76 2.36 9.57
C PHE A 189 -3.34 2.54 8.17
N ILE A 190 -4.22 1.62 7.74
CA ILE A 190 -4.80 1.66 6.40
C ILE A 190 -5.89 2.74 6.29
N GLU A 191 -6.72 2.95 7.32
CA GLU A 191 -7.72 4.02 7.34
C GLU A 191 -7.09 5.40 7.21
N ASN A 192 -5.88 5.59 7.76
CA ASN A 192 -5.12 6.83 7.67
C ASN A 192 -4.32 6.95 6.35
N GLY A 193 -4.54 6.06 5.38
CA GLY A 193 -3.89 6.11 4.06
C GLY A 193 -2.48 5.53 4.03
N GLY A 194 -2.07 4.77 5.05
CA GLY A 194 -0.78 4.10 5.07
C GLY A 194 -0.64 3.08 3.94
N THR A 195 0.51 3.10 3.27
CA THR A 195 0.85 2.17 2.20
C THR A 195 1.13 0.78 2.76
N VAL A 196 0.35 -0.22 2.32
CA VAL A 196 0.53 -1.61 2.76
C VAL A 196 1.77 -2.22 2.11
N ILE A 197 1.86 -2.17 0.79
CA ILE A 197 3.02 -2.55 -0.01
C ILE A 197 3.31 -1.44 -1.00
N ASP A 198 4.56 -1.01 -1.08
CA ASP A 198 5.05 -0.16 -2.17
C ASP A 198 5.36 -1.05 -3.36
N GLU A 199 4.43 -1.09 -4.32
CA GLU A 199 4.52 -1.93 -5.51
C GLU A 199 5.75 -1.59 -6.39
N SER A 200 6.29 -0.36 -6.30
CA SER A 200 7.49 0.02 -7.04
C SER A 200 8.76 -0.60 -6.47
N ILE A 201 8.82 -0.75 -5.14
CA ILE A 201 9.92 -1.42 -4.44
C ILE A 201 9.73 -2.94 -4.50
N ALA A 202 8.49 -3.42 -4.37
CA ALA A 202 8.16 -4.84 -4.49
C ALA A 202 8.57 -5.41 -5.85
N ALA A 203 8.35 -4.67 -6.95
CA ALA A 203 8.75 -5.07 -8.29
C ALA A 203 10.27 -5.24 -8.48
N LEU A 204 11.10 -4.64 -7.62
CA LEU A 204 12.55 -4.76 -7.64
C LEU A 204 13.07 -5.93 -6.81
N ASN A 205 12.19 -6.62 -6.07
CA ASN A 205 12.60 -7.72 -5.19
C ASN A 205 12.74 -9.02 -6.00
N PRO A 206 13.92 -9.67 -6.02
CA PRO A 206 14.12 -10.93 -6.76
C PRO A 206 13.25 -12.09 -6.24
N LYS A 207 12.74 -12.01 -4.99
CA LYS A 207 11.74 -12.99 -4.49
C LYS A 207 10.38 -12.84 -5.21
N THR A 208 10.05 -11.65 -5.69
CA THR A 208 8.82 -11.34 -6.44
C THR A 208 8.93 -11.74 -7.92
N GLU A 209 10.14 -11.73 -8.50
CA GLU A 209 10.38 -12.27 -9.86
C GLU A 209 10.05 -13.77 -9.97
N LYS A 210 10.28 -14.55 -8.89
CA LYS A 210 9.86 -15.97 -8.85
C LYS A 210 8.34 -16.18 -8.74
N GLN A 211 7.59 -15.16 -8.34
CA GLN A 211 6.15 -15.24 -8.12
C GLN A 211 5.33 -14.97 -9.38
N LYS A 212 5.89 -14.21 -10.33
CA LYS A 212 5.29 -14.11 -11.65
C LYS A 212 5.71 -15.34 -12.43
N ILE A 213 4.73 -16.07 -12.94
CA ILE A 213 4.94 -17.15 -13.90
C ILE A 213 5.32 -16.54 -15.26
N GLU A 214 6.34 -15.68 -15.28
CA GLU A 214 6.95 -15.19 -16.51
C GLU A 214 7.57 -16.42 -17.16
N ASN A 215 6.89 -16.92 -18.22
CA ASN A 215 7.15 -18.15 -18.97
C ASN A 215 6.14 -19.30 -18.80
N PHE A 216 4.93 -19.09 -18.26
CA PHE A 216 3.89 -20.15 -18.25
C PHE A 216 3.74 -20.84 -19.61
N ASP A 217 3.64 -20.05 -20.69
CA ASP A 217 3.48 -20.56 -22.06
C ASP A 217 4.72 -21.32 -22.59
N ASN A 218 5.88 -21.13 -21.98
CA ASN A 218 7.14 -21.81 -22.35
C ASN A 218 7.43 -23.04 -21.48
N LEU A 219 6.63 -23.32 -20.44
CA LEU A 219 6.75 -24.53 -19.64
C LEU A 219 6.22 -25.75 -20.40
N ASP A 220 6.66 -26.94 -20.01
CA ASP A 220 6.09 -28.18 -20.52
C ASP A 220 4.61 -28.34 -20.12
N THR A 221 3.89 -29.19 -20.85
CA THR A 221 2.45 -29.38 -20.65
C THR A 221 2.10 -29.83 -19.23
N THR A 222 2.91 -30.68 -18.62
CA THR A 222 2.64 -31.18 -17.26
C THR A 222 2.85 -30.09 -16.22
N SER A 223 3.92 -29.30 -16.33
CA SER A 223 4.12 -28.12 -15.47
C SER A 223 2.96 -27.12 -15.58
N GLN A 224 2.47 -26.83 -16.78
CA GLN A 224 1.31 -25.96 -16.97
C GLN A 224 0.04 -26.53 -16.30
N GLN A 225 -0.20 -27.83 -16.43
CA GLN A 225 -1.33 -28.51 -15.78
C GLN A 225 -1.21 -28.46 -14.25
N ILE A 226 -0.02 -28.73 -13.70
CA ILE A 226 0.25 -28.64 -12.25
C ILE A 226 -0.08 -27.23 -11.75
N ILE A 227 0.45 -26.19 -12.42
CA ILE A 227 0.21 -24.80 -12.04
C ILE A 227 -1.29 -24.49 -12.04
N ASN A 228 -2.02 -24.88 -13.09
CA ASN A 228 -3.48 -24.66 -13.16
C ASN A 228 -4.21 -25.36 -12.01
N ILE A 229 -3.84 -26.60 -11.69
CA ILE A 229 -4.42 -27.34 -10.56
C ILE A 229 -4.15 -26.62 -9.23
N LEU A 230 -2.91 -26.16 -9.02
CA LEU A 230 -2.53 -25.45 -7.80
C LEU A 230 -3.31 -24.14 -7.67
N GLU A 231 -3.40 -23.34 -8.71
CA GLU A 231 -4.12 -22.05 -8.69
C GLU A 231 -5.64 -22.22 -8.52
N GLU A 232 -6.25 -23.22 -9.16
CA GLU A 232 -7.70 -23.40 -9.15
C GLU A 232 -8.22 -24.13 -7.90
N TYR A 233 -7.49 -25.14 -7.40
CA TYR A 233 -7.99 -26.03 -6.36
C TYR A 233 -7.25 -25.91 -5.02
N VAL A 234 -5.94 -25.64 -5.03
CA VAL A 234 -5.13 -25.64 -3.80
C VAL A 234 -5.03 -24.26 -3.18
N LYS A 235 -4.67 -23.26 -3.98
CA LYS A 235 -4.43 -21.89 -3.53
C LYS A 235 -5.63 -21.26 -2.83
N PRO A 236 -6.89 -21.45 -3.26
CA PRO A 236 -8.04 -20.91 -2.53
C PRO A 236 -8.17 -21.47 -1.11
N ALA A 237 -7.89 -22.77 -0.91
CA ALA A 237 -7.92 -23.39 0.40
C ALA A 237 -6.76 -22.89 1.29
N VAL A 238 -5.58 -22.76 0.72
CA VAL A 238 -4.39 -22.24 1.40
C VAL A 238 -4.57 -20.77 1.81
N ALA A 239 -5.14 -19.93 0.95
CA ALA A 239 -5.45 -18.53 1.24
C ALA A 239 -6.57 -18.40 2.29
N ALA A 240 -7.56 -19.31 2.30
CA ALA A 240 -8.55 -19.37 3.35
C ALA A 240 -7.89 -19.58 4.72
N ASP A 241 -6.88 -20.45 4.79
CA ASP A 241 -6.07 -20.70 5.99
C ASP A 241 -5.01 -19.61 6.28
N GLY A 242 -4.90 -18.58 5.45
CA GLY A 242 -3.98 -17.46 5.64
C GLY A 242 -2.55 -17.73 5.16
N GLY A 243 -2.35 -18.70 4.29
CA GLY A 243 -1.08 -18.95 3.61
C GLY A 243 -1.14 -18.64 2.12
N ASN A 244 -0.04 -18.92 1.43
CA ASN A 244 0.00 -18.95 -0.02
C ASN A 244 0.85 -20.13 -0.49
N ILE A 245 0.63 -20.58 -1.72
CA ILE A 245 1.40 -21.63 -2.37
C ILE A 245 1.85 -21.17 -3.75
N LEU A 246 3.11 -21.43 -4.06
CA LEU A 246 3.70 -21.14 -5.36
C LEU A 246 4.30 -22.41 -5.94
N PHE A 247 4.14 -22.59 -7.25
CA PHE A 247 4.91 -23.57 -8.00
C PHE A 247 6.37 -23.10 -8.11
N ASP A 248 7.32 -23.99 -7.81
CA ASP A 248 8.75 -23.72 -8.00
C ASP A 248 9.28 -24.45 -9.25
N SER A 249 9.12 -25.77 -9.31
CA SER A 249 9.62 -26.58 -10.41
C SER A 249 8.96 -27.96 -10.48
N TYR A 250 9.07 -28.60 -11.65
CA TYR A 250 8.72 -30.00 -11.85
C TYR A 250 9.88 -30.75 -12.54
N ASP A 251 10.27 -31.89 -11.97
CA ASP A 251 11.25 -32.81 -12.56
C ASP A 251 10.52 -34.02 -13.15
N GLU A 252 10.54 -34.16 -14.47
CA GLU A 252 9.87 -35.23 -15.20
C GLU A 252 10.49 -36.62 -14.93
N ASN A 253 11.81 -36.70 -14.70
CA ASN A 253 12.49 -37.98 -14.47
C ASN A 253 12.18 -38.53 -13.07
N GLU A 254 12.13 -37.65 -12.07
CA GLU A 254 11.80 -38.04 -10.69
C GLU A 254 10.30 -37.99 -10.38
N LYS A 255 9.49 -37.46 -11.31
CA LYS A 255 8.07 -37.14 -11.11
C LYS A 255 7.85 -36.24 -9.89
N ARG A 256 8.76 -35.30 -9.66
CA ARG A 256 8.80 -34.50 -8.44
C ARG A 256 8.36 -33.06 -8.68
N VAL A 257 7.32 -32.64 -7.97
CA VAL A 257 6.82 -31.26 -7.96
C VAL A 257 7.33 -30.55 -6.71
N LYS A 258 8.02 -29.43 -6.89
CA LYS A 258 8.44 -28.54 -5.81
C LYS A 258 7.49 -27.36 -5.71
N VAL A 259 7.03 -27.10 -4.50
CA VAL A 259 6.17 -25.95 -4.18
C VAL A 259 6.75 -25.16 -3.02
N VAL A 260 6.53 -23.85 -3.02
CA VAL A 260 6.89 -22.96 -1.91
C VAL A 260 5.64 -22.62 -1.11
N LEU A 261 5.66 -22.90 0.19
CA LEU A 261 4.59 -22.56 1.13
C LEU A 261 4.96 -21.29 1.89
N GLN A 262 4.02 -20.34 1.94
CA GLN A 262 4.19 -19.03 2.57
C GLN A 262 3.09 -18.76 3.60
N GLY A 263 3.33 -17.79 4.49
CA GLY A 263 2.34 -17.36 5.48
C GLY A 263 2.00 -18.47 6.47
N ALA A 264 0.71 -18.67 6.76
CA ALA A 264 0.26 -19.64 7.77
C ALA A 264 0.64 -21.09 7.46
N CYS A 265 0.88 -21.42 6.19
CA CYS A 265 1.26 -22.76 5.74
C CYS A 265 2.76 -23.06 5.90
N SER A 266 3.57 -22.03 6.20
CA SER A 266 5.01 -22.15 6.43
C SER A 266 5.32 -22.43 7.92
N GLY A 267 6.40 -23.16 8.18
CA GLY A 267 7.00 -23.26 9.52
C GLY A 267 6.29 -24.12 10.58
N CYS A 268 5.18 -24.80 10.24
CA CYS A 268 4.50 -25.77 11.12
C CYS A 268 4.62 -27.19 10.56
N PRO A 269 5.44 -28.08 11.14
CA PRO A 269 5.70 -29.41 10.58
C PRO A 269 4.45 -30.26 10.34
N SER A 270 3.45 -30.17 11.24
CA SER A 270 2.20 -30.91 11.08
C SER A 270 1.35 -30.39 9.92
N SER A 271 1.25 -29.06 9.78
CA SER A 271 0.47 -28.44 8.71
C SER A 271 1.14 -28.66 7.35
N THR A 272 2.47 -28.53 7.27
CA THR A 272 3.25 -28.78 6.05
C THR A 272 3.11 -30.23 5.60
N PHE A 273 3.16 -31.21 6.51
CA PHE A 273 3.05 -32.63 6.14
C PHE A 273 1.66 -32.98 5.57
N THR A 274 0.60 -32.55 6.26
CA THR A 274 -0.78 -32.82 5.82
C THR A 274 -1.09 -32.12 4.51
N LEU A 275 -0.71 -30.83 4.37
CA LEU A 275 -0.93 -30.07 3.15
C LEU A 275 -0.15 -30.67 1.96
N LYS A 276 1.12 -31.00 2.15
CA LYS A 276 1.95 -31.69 1.15
C LYS A 276 1.29 -32.97 0.67
N SER A 277 0.80 -33.80 1.59
CA SER A 277 0.13 -35.07 1.26
C SER A 277 -1.18 -34.85 0.51
N GLY A 278 -1.95 -33.81 0.89
CA GLY A 278 -3.16 -33.41 0.19
C GLY A 278 -2.89 -32.96 -1.26
N ILE A 279 -1.87 -32.13 -1.45
CA ILE A 279 -1.43 -31.67 -2.79
C ILE A 279 -0.97 -32.86 -3.63
N GLU A 280 -0.15 -33.75 -3.06
CA GLU A 280 0.36 -34.91 -3.78
C GLU A 280 -0.76 -35.81 -4.28
N ASN A 281 -1.74 -36.14 -3.42
CA ASN A 281 -2.87 -36.96 -3.82
C ASN A 281 -3.75 -36.29 -4.88
N MET A 282 -3.96 -34.97 -4.77
CA MET A 282 -4.73 -34.22 -5.76
C MET A 282 -4.03 -34.21 -7.12
N LEU A 283 -2.72 -33.98 -7.15
CA LEU A 283 -1.96 -34.00 -8.40
C LEU A 283 -1.94 -35.39 -9.03
N LYS A 284 -1.80 -36.47 -8.24
CA LYS A 284 -1.89 -37.85 -8.74
C LYS A 284 -3.22 -38.12 -9.43
N ASP A 285 -4.33 -37.77 -8.77
CA ASP A 285 -5.68 -37.98 -9.28
C ASP A 285 -5.94 -37.15 -10.55
N MET A 286 -5.65 -35.85 -10.50
CA MET A 286 -5.95 -34.93 -11.60
C MET A 286 -5.04 -35.10 -12.83
N LEU A 287 -3.80 -35.56 -12.63
CA LEU A 287 -2.88 -35.89 -13.73
C LEU A 287 -2.97 -37.36 -14.15
N ASN A 288 -3.71 -38.19 -13.40
CA ASN A 288 -3.78 -39.63 -13.57
C ASN A 288 -2.37 -40.28 -13.62
N ASP A 289 -1.50 -39.88 -12.69
CA ASP A 289 -0.10 -40.33 -12.56
C ASP A 289 0.23 -40.58 -11.08
N GLU A 290 0.26 -41.86 -10.69
CA GLU A 290 0.48 -42.30 -9.30
C GLU A 290 1.92 -42.10 -8.80
N ASP A 291 2.88 -41.85 -9.70
CA ASP A 291 4.30 -41.70 -9.37
C ASP A 291 4.66 -40.27 -8.93
N ILE A 292 3.72 -39.32 -9.05
CA ILE A 292 3.91 -37.92 -8.66
C ILE A 292 4.27 -37.82 -7.18
N LYS A 293 5.31 -37.04 -6.88
CA LYS A 293 5.76 -36.74 -5.51
C LYS A 293 5.79 -35.25 -5.32
N VAL A 294 5.33 -34.78 -4.17
CA VAL A 294 5.42 -33.35 -3.83
C VAL A 294 6.58 -33.13 -2.85
N GLU A 295 7.28 -32.02 -2.99
CA GLU A 295 8.24 -31.50 -2.03
C GLU A 295 7.85 -30.06 -1.69
N ALA A 296 7.64 -29.78 -0.41
CA ALA A 296 7.26 -28.46 0.06
C ALA A 296 8.48 -27.75 0.67
N LEU A 297 8.79 -26.57 0.14
CA LEU A 297 9.80 -25.65 0.63
C LEU A 297 9.14 -24.57 1.49
N ASN A 298 9.81 -24.13 2.54
CA ASN A 298 9.36 -22.96 3.29
C ASN A 298 9.85 -21.70 2.57
N GLY A 299 8.92 -20.80 2.24
CA GLY A 299 9.22 -19.43 1.79
C GLY A 299 9.84 -18.59 2.88
#